data_AF-A0A7C1V2M4-F1
#
_entry.id   AF-A0A7C1V2M4-F1
#
_cell.length_a   1.000
_cell.length_b   1.000
_cell.length_c   1.000
_cell.angle_alpha   90.00
_cell.angle_beta   90.00
_cell.angle_gamma   90.00
#
_symmetry.space_group_name_H-M   'P 1'
#
loop_
_entity.id
_entity.type
_entity.pdbx_description
1 polymer ?
#
loop_
_entity_poly.entity_id
_entity_poly.type
_entity_poly.pdbx_seq_one_letter_code
_entity_poly.pdbx_strand_id
1 'polypeptide(L)'
;MARRTMQKETRPSLVPAPVAAMASLIIPGLGQVLARQTGRGLLLLGSVTSTFGLLAWRVQDLAHREPSPLTMLNKALGRQPYFVAGMLVGLAVLWLWTAWDAYRQAQPDRRGGIGIFVLIIALFFALGWQISEIDLYKAANELPDAWPPLSRVLWPWEAAIDREPEESSAGADVLSPCDDEPPPPPPEEV
;
A
#
# COMPACT_ATOMS: atom_id res chain seq x y z
N MET A 1 -5.96 -41.32 17.82
CA MET A 1 -5.76 -39.87 18.04
C MET A 1 -7.09 -39.14 17.91
N ALA A 2 -7.69 -38.71 19.02
CA ALA A 2 -8.94 -37.95 19.00
C ALA A 2 -8.64 -36.46 18.82
N ARG A 3 -9.06 -35.88 17.69
CA ARG A 3 -8.89 -34.46 17.38
C ARG A 3 -9.89 -33.67 18.23
N ARG A 4 -9.45 -33.14 19.38
CA ARG A 4 -10.24 -32.19 20.17
C ARG A 4 -10.46 -30.94 19.31
N THR A 5 -11.65 -30.81 18.74
CA THR A 5 -12.15 -29.55 18.22
C THR A 5 -12.29 -28.59 19.40
N MET A 6 -11.32 -27.69 19.58
CA MET A 6 -11.49 -26.55 20.48
C MET A 6 -12.67 -25.73 19.95
N GLN A 7 -13.84 -25.95 20.54
CA GLN A 7 -15.02 -25.14 20.29
C GLN A 7 -14.74 -23.77 20.91
N LYS A 8 -14.33 -22.81 20.07
CA LYS A 8 -14.03 -21.45 20.50
C LYS A 8 -15.33 -20.82 21.00
N GLU A 9 -15.45 -20.70 22.32
CA GLU A 9 -16.61 -20.19 23.02
C GLU A 9 -16.89 -18.74 22.57
N THR A 10 -17.86 -18.58 21.68
CA THR A 10 -18.26 -17.28 21.13
C THR A 10 -19.02 -16.50 22.19
N ARG A 11 -18.29 -15.74 23.01
CA ARG A 11 -18.88 -14.86 24.04
C ARG A 11 -20.00 -13.99 23.45
N PRO A 12 -21.19 -13.91 24.06
CA PRO A 12 -22.33 -13.17 23.51
C PRO A 12 -22.01 -11.67 23.32
N SER A 13 -22.72 -11.07 22.37
CA SER A 13 -22.70 -9.62 22.12
C SER A 13 -23.10 -8.86 23.38
N LEU A 14 -22.49 -7.69 23.64
CA LEU A 14 -22.85 -6.84 24.78
C LEU A 14 -24.18 -6.12 24.58
N VAL A 15 -24.63 -5.99 23.33
CA VAL A 15 -25.85 -5.26 22.97
C VAL A 15 -26.68 -6.03 21.95
N PRO A 16 -28.01 -5.80 21.92
CA PRO A 16 -28.90 -6.33 20.90
C PRO A 16 -28.48 -5.86 19.50
N ALA A 17 -28.70 -6.71 18.49
CA ALA A 17 -28.39 -6.43 17.10
C ALA A 17 -28.88 -5.08 16.54
N PRO A 18 -30.12 -4.61 16.83
CA PRO A 18 -30.56 -3.30 16.34
C PRO A 18 -29.78 -2.13 16.98
N VAL A 19 -29.37 -2.25 18.25
CA VAL A 19 -28.60 -1.21 18.93
C VAL A 19 -27.19 -1.12 18.35
N ALA A 20 -26.57 -2.28 18.05
CA ALA A 20 -25.29 -2.33 17.35
C ALA A 20 -25.37 -1.71 15.94
N ALA A 21 -26.47 -1.95 15.21
CA ALA A 21 -26.69 -1.37 13.89
C ALA A 21 -26.80 0.16 13.95
N MET A 22 -27.60 0.70 14.89
CA MET A 22 -27.74 2.15 15.07
C MET A 22 -26.42 2.79 15.49
N ALA A 23 -25.65 2.15 16.38
CA ALA A 23 -24.34 2.64 16.78
C ALA A 23 -23.39 2.76 15.58
N SER A 24 -23.37 1.76 14.69
CA SER A 24 -22.60 1.80 13.44
C SER A 24 -23.12 2.81 12.41
N LEU A 25 -24.40 3.18 12.46
CA LEU A 25 -24.97 4.19 11.56
C LEU A 25 -24.50 5.60 11.92
N ILE A 26 -24.31 5.88 13.22
CA ILE A 26 -23.77 7.15 13.71
C ILE A 26 -22.26 7.19 13.52
N ILE A 27 -21.56 6.14 13.99
CA ILE A 27 -20.10 6.04 13.90
C ILE A 27 -19.74 4.70 13.24
N PRO A 28 -19.24 4.69 12.00
CA PRO A 28 -18.92 3.45 11.30
C PRO A 28 -17.92 2.61 12.11
N GLY A 29 -18.26 1.33 12.32
CA GLY A 29 -17.45 0.39 13.10
C GLY A 29 -17.78 0.33 14.61
N LEU A 30 -18.52 1.28 15.17
CA LEU A 30 -18.85 1.32 16.61
C LEU A 30 -19.71 0.12 17.05
N GLY A 31 -20.69 -0.28 16.23
CA GLY A 31 -21.53 -1.45 16.52
C GLY A 31 -20.74 -2.76 16.62
N GLN A 32 -19.60 -2.85 15.93
CA GLN A 32 -18.76 -4.04 15.90
C GLN A 32 -17.83 -4.11 17.11
N VAL A 33 -17.34 -2.94 17.56
CA VAL A 33 -16.65 -2.80 18.85
C VAL A 33 -17.57 -3.25 19.98
N LEU A 34 -18.82 -2.80 19.97
CA LEU A 34 -19.84 -3.19 20.95
C LEU A 34 -20.21 -4.68 20.86
N ALA A 35 -20.16 -5.28 19.67
CA ALA A 35 -20.30 -6.72 19.47
C ALA A 35 -19.06 -7.56 19.86
N ARG A 36 -18.05 -6.94 20.51
CA ARG A 36 -16.76 -7.54 20.92
C ARG A 36 -15.85 -7.96 19.75
N GLN A 37 -16.04 -7.41 18.55
CA GLN A 37 -15.12 -7.54 17.41
C GLN A 37 -14.34 -6.23 17.20
N THR A 38 -13.54 -5.85 18.20
CA THR A 38 -12.79 -4.57 18.22
C THR A 38 -11.85 -4.41 17.02
N GLY A 39 -11.13 -5.48 16.64
CA GLY A 39 -10.23 -5.44 15.48
C GLY A 39 -10.96 -5.12 14.17
N ARG A 40 -12.13 -5.72 13.95
CA ARG A 40 -12.95 -5.46 12.75
C ARG A 40 -13.55 -4.07 12.78
N GLY A 41 -14.09 -3.64 13.92
CA GLY A 41 -14.67 -2.32 14.10
C GLY A 41 -13.66 -1.19 13.89
N LEU A 42 -12.46 -1.30 14.45
CA LEU A 42 -11.39 -0.31 14.25
C LEU A 42 -10.90 -0.26 12.79
N LEU A 43 -10.77 -1.42 12.13
CA LEU A 43 -10.41 -1.47 10.71
C LEU A 43 -11.48 -0.79 9.83
N LEU A 44 -12.76 -1.00 10.11
CA LEU A 44 -13.85 -0.33 9.37
C LEU A 44 -13.88 1.17 9.65
N LEU A 45 -13.74 1.58 10.90
CA LEU A 45 -13.70 3.00 11.26
C LEU A 45 -12.53 3.71 10.56
N GLY A 46 -11.33 3.12 10.65
CA GLY A 46 -10.14 3.65 10.00
C GLY A 46 -10.30 3.72 8.49
N SER A 47 -10.76 2.65 7.85
CA SER A 47 -10.95 2.63 6.38
C SER A 47 -12.00 3.61 5.88
N VAL A 48 -13.15 3.74 6.54
CA VAL A 48 -14.19 4.71 6.16
C VAL A 48 -13.66 6.14 6.33
N THR A 49 -13.01 6.43 7.45
CA THR A 49 -12.43 7.76 7.74
C THR A 49 -11.35 8.12 6.71
N SER A 50 -10.44 7.18 6.41
CA SER A 50 -9.41 7.37 5.39
C SER A 50 -10.00 7.54 3.99
N THR A 51 -11.02 6.77 3.62
CA THR A 51 -11.70 6.91 2.32
C THR A 51 -12.35 8.29 2.18
N PHE A 52 -13.04 8.75 3.22
CA PHE A 52 -13.63 10.08 3.25
C PHE A 52 -12.56 11.18 3.18
N GLY A 53 -11.48 11.05 3.96
CA GLY A 53 -10.37 12.02 3.97
C GLY A 53 -9.68 12.14 2.62
N LEU A 54 -9.38 11.00 1.96
CA LEU A 54 -8.79 10.99 0.63
C LEU A 54 -9.71 11.59 -0.44
N LEU A 55 -11.01 11.29 -0.38
CA LEU A 55 -12.00 11.89 -1.29
C LEU A 55 -12.11 13.40 -1.06
N ALA A 56 -12.14 13.85 0.20
CA ALA A 56 -12.19 15.27 0.54
C ALA A 56 -10.93 16.01 0.06
N TRP A 57 -9.76 15.42 0.26
CA TRP A 57 -8.51 15.95 -0.30
C TRP A 57 -8.60 16.05 -1.82
N ARG A 58 -9.05 15.00 -2.52
CA ARG A 58 -9.21 15.05 -3.98
C ARG A 58 -10.16 16.17 -4.44
N VAL A 59 -11.27 16.39 -3.74
CA VAL A 59 -12.20 17.49 -4.03
C VAL A 59 -11.55 18.84 -3.78
N GLN A 60 -10.75 18.98 -2.72
CA GLN A 60 -10.01 20.20 -2.41
C GLN A 60 -8.97 20.52 -3.50
N ASP A 61 -8.20 19.54 -3.98
CA ASP A 61 -7.24 19.75 -5.07
C ASP A 61 -7.96 20.21 -6.36
N LEU A 62 -9.14 19.63 -6.63
CA LEU A 62 -9.95 20.00 -7.78
C LEU A 62 -10.63 21.37 -7.65
N ALA A 63 -10.77 21.94 -6.45
CA ALA A 63 -11.57 23.15 -6.26
C ALA A 63 -11.02 24.12 -5.21
N HIS A 64 -9.71 24.12 -4.94
CA HIS A 64 -9.06 24.91 -3.88
C HIS A 64 -9.43 26.41 -3.87
N ARG A 65 -9.81 26.97 -5.02
CA ARG A 65 -10.18 28.38 -5.19
C ARG A 65 -11.61 28.73 -4.76
N GLU A 66 -12.43 27.74 -4.42
CA GLU A 66 -13.82 27.94 -4.02
C GLU A 66 -13.93 28.12 -2.49
N PRO A 67 -14.77 29.05 -2.00
CA PRO A 67 -14.83 29.40 -0.58
C PRO A 67 -15.66 28.44 0.29
N SER A 68 -16.50 27.58 -0.31
CA SER A 68 -17.40 26.70 0.43
C SER A 68 -17.25 25.22 0.04
N PRO A 69 -17.39 24.26 0.99
CA PRO A 69 -17.27 22.83 0.70
C PRO A 69 -18.31 22.33 -0.32
N LEU A 70 -19.53 22.90 -0.30
CA LEU A 70 -20.59 22.51 -1.22
C LEU A 70 -20.31 23.00 -2.65
N THR A 71 -19.77 24.22 -2.81
CA THR A 71 -19.37 24.72 -4.13
C THR A 71 -18.16 23.97 -4.67
N MET A 72 -17.22 23.58 -3.80
CA MET A 72 -16.12 22.69 -4.15
C MET A 72 -16.62 21.35 -4.69
N LEU A 73 -17.56 20.71 -4.00
CA LEU A 73 -18.12 19.42 -4.41
C LEU A 73 -18.86 19.50 -5.74
N ASN A 74 -19.72 20.53 -5.93
CA ASN A 74 -20.41 20.74 -7.20
C ASN A 74 -19.43 20.97 -8.36
N LYS A 75 -18.34 21.70 -8.11
CA LYS A 75 -17.31 21.93 -9.13
C LYS A 75 -16.50 20.67 -9.43
N ALA A 76 -16.19 19.87 -8.42
CA ALA A 76 -15.54 18.57 -8.59
C ALA A 76 -16.42 17.60 -9.40
N LEU A 77 -17.71 17.53 -9.10
CA LEU A 77 -18.70 16.78 -9.89
C LEU A 77 -18.79 17.28 -11.34
N GLY A 78 -18.69 18.60 -11.56
CA GLY A 78 -18.66 19.16 -12.91
C GLY A 78 -17.41 18.80 -13.71
N ARG A 79 -16.27 18.56 -13.07
CA ARG A 79 -15.00 18.20 -13.73
C ARG A 79 -14.85 16.70 -14.00
N GLN A 80 -15.17 15.87 -13.00
CA GLN A 80 -14.99 14.41 -13.07
C GLN A 80 -16.25 13.71 -12.53
N PRO A 81 -17.39 13.84 -13.24
CA PRO A 81 -18.71 13.43 -12.73
C PRO A 81 -18.77 11.95 -12.38
N TYR A 82 -18.30 11.08 -13.28
CA TYR A 82 -18.38 9.64 -13.09
C TYR A 82 -17.57 9.16 -11.89
N PHE A 83 -16.36 9.68 -11.72
CA PHE A 83 -15.49 9.29 -10.60
C PHE A 83 -16.06 9.77 -9.26
N VAL A 84 -16.35 11.07 -9.15
CA VAL A 84 -16.78 11.66 -7.88
C VAL A 84 -18.16 11.11 -7.48
N ALA A 85 -19.10 10.99 -8.42
CA ALA A 85 -20.40 10.39 -8.15
C ALA A 85 -20.27 8.91 -7.78
N GLY A 86 -19.47 8.14 -8.52
CA GLY A 86 -19.21 6.72 -8.20
C GLY A 86 -18.63 6.53 -6.81
N MET A 87 -17.68 7.40 -6.41
CA MET A 87 -17.09 7.37 -5.07
C MET A 87 -18.08 7.74 -3.97
N LEU A 88 -18.92 8.77 -4.18
CA LEU A 88 -19.96 9.14 -3.21
C LEU A 88 -20.98 8.02 -3.02
N VAL A 89 -21.42 7.40 -4.11
CA VAL A 89 -22.33 6.24 -4.06
C VAL A 89 -21.65 5.07 -3.37
N GLY A 90 -20.41 4.74 -3.72
CA GLY A 90 -19.64 3.69 -3.09
C GLY A 90 -19.44 3.90 -1.59
N LEU A 91 -19.17 5.15 -1.17
CA LEU A 91 -19.06 5.52 0.23
C LEU A 91 -20.40 5.40 0.97
N ALA A 92 -21.50 5.83 0.35
CA ALA A 92 -22.84 5.67 0.93
C ALA A 92 -23.21 4.19 1.10
N VAL A 93 -22.92 3.36 0.09
CA VAL A 93 -23.11 1.91 0.16
C VAL A 93 -22.24 1.30 1.26
N LEU A 94 -20.96 1.66 1.35
CA LEU A 94 -20.07 1.21 2.41
C LEU A 94 -20.61 1.60 3.79
N TRP A 95 -21.07 2.85 3.95
CA TRP A 95 -21.65 3.34 5.20
C TRP A 95 -22.85 2.49 5.65
N LEU A 96 -23.82 2.27 4.76
CA LEU A 96 -24.98 1.42 5.05
C LEU A 96 -24.58 -0.04 5.32
N TRP A 97 -23.58 -0.55 4.58
CA TRP A 97 -23.07 -1.90 4.79
C TRP A 97 -22.43 -2.04 6.18
N THR A 98 -21.74 -1.03 6.71
CA THR A 98 -21.14 -1.10 8.06
C THR A 98 -22.21 -1.29 9.16
N ALA A 99 -23.37 -0.65 9.00
CA ALA A 99 -24.52 -0.82 9.90
C ALA A 99 -25.13 -2.22 9.77
N TRP A 100 -25.30 -2.71 8.55
CA TRP A 100 -25.78 -4.08 8.28
C TRP A 100 -24.81 -5.16 8.79
N ASP A 101 -23.50 -4.95 8.62
CA ASP A 101 -22.46 -5.87 9.10
C ASP A 101 -22.43 -5.92 10.63
N ALA A 102 -22.64 -4.78 11.31
CA ALA A 102 -22.79 -4.75 12.77
C ALA A 102 -24.05 -5.46 13.25
N TYR A 103 -25.17 -5.31 12.53
CA TYR A 103 -26.39 -6.06 12.80
C TYR A 103 -26.16 -7.58 12.71
N ARG A 104 -25.53 -8.06 11.64
CA ARG A 104 -25.23 -9.50 11.47
C ARG A 104 -24.24 -10.03 12.48
N GLN A 105 -23.24 -9.25 12.88
CA GLN A 105 -22.24 -9.68 13.87
C GLN A 105 -22.81 -9.81 15.29
N ALA A 106 -23.86 -9.05 15.61
CA ALA A 106 -24.56 -9.12 16.88
C ALA A 106 -25.60 -10.26 16.95
N GLN A 107 -25.90 -10.93 15.83
CA GLN A 107 -26.75 -12.11 15.81
C GLN A 107 -26.00 -13.38 16.29
N PRO A 108 -26.72 -14.41 16.78
CA PRO A 108 -26.12 -15.67 17.23
C PRO A 108 -25.37 -16.40 16.11
N ASP A 109 -25.87 -16.32 14.87
CA ASP A 109 -25.28 -16.94 13.69
C ASP A 109 -24.22 -16.01 13.08
N ARG A 110 -23.07 -15.94 13.76
CA ARG A 110 -21.95 -15.04 13.42
C ARG A 110 -21.36 -15.38 12.06
N ARG A 111 -21.80 -14.68 11.01
CA ARG A 111 -21.20 -14.77 9.67
C ARG A 111 -20.56 -13.44 9.32
N GLY A 112 -19.24 -13.35 9.51
CA GLY A 112 -18.45 -12.24 9.01
C GLY A 112 -18.33 -12.33 7.49
N GLY A 113 -18.85 -11.35 6.76
CA GLY A 113 -18.72 -11.29 5.30
C GLY A 113 -17.39 -10.67 4.89
N ILE A 114 -16.67 -11.29 3.95
CA ILE A 114 -15.47 -10.70 3.32
C ILE A 114 -15.85 -9.56 2.36
N GLY A 115 -17.09 -9.54 1.86
CA GLY A 115 -17.55 -8.57 0.85
C GLY A 115 -17.35 -7.10 1.22
N ILE A 116 -17.51 -6.72 2.51
CA ILE A 116 -17.28 -5.33 2.94
C ILE A 116 -15.82 -4.90 2.73
N PHE A 117 -14.87 -5.81 2.95
CA PHE A 117 -13.46 -5.51 2.75
C PHE A 117 -13.09 -5.46 1.26
N VAL A 118 -13.72 -6.30 0.43
CA VAL A 118 -13.56 -6.22 -1.03
C VAL A 118 -14.03 -4.85 -1.53
N LEU A 119 -15.16 -4.35 -1.03
CA LEU A 119 -15.64 -3.01 -1.36
C LEU A 119 -14.65 -1.93 -0.90
N ILE A 120 -14.14 -2.01 0.33
CA ILE A 120 -13.11 -1.08 0.83
C ILE A 120 -11.88 -1.08 -0.07
N ILE A 121 -11.35 -2.25 -0.41
CA ILE A 121 -10.19 -2.38 -1.30
C ILE A 121 -10.51 -1.77 -2.68
N ALA A 122 -11.69 -2.03 -3.24
CA ALA A 122 -12.10 -1.46 -4.51
C ALA A 122 -12.18 0.08 -4.47
N LEU A 123 -12.70 0.66 -3.38
CA LEU A 123 -12.77 2.12 -3.20
C LEU A 123 -11.37 2.73 -3.03
N PHE A 124 -10.50 2.13 -2.22
CA PHE A 124 -9.10 2.58 -2.10
C PHE A 124 -8.35 2.44 -3.41
N PHE A 125 -8.56 1.34 -4.13
CA PHE A 125 -7.95 1.14 -5.44
C PHE A 125 -8.43 2.20 -6.43
N ALA A 126 -9.73 2.48 -6.49
CA ALA A 126 -10.28 3.53 -7.35
C ALA A 126 -9.72 4.92 -6.99
N LEU A 127 -9.62 5.26 -5.70
CA LEU A 127 -8.99 6.50 -5.23
C LEU A 127 -7.51 6.55 -5.61
N GLY A 128 -6.73 5.52 -5.30
CA GLY A 128 -5.30 5.47 -5.59
C GLY A 128 -5.01 5.49 -7.09
N TRP A 129 -5.83 4.79 -7.88
CA TRP A 129 -5.81 4.80 -9.33
C TRP A 129 -5.91 6.22 -9.89
N GLN A 130 -6.89 6.99 -9.42
CA GLN A 130 -7.12 8.35 -9.88
C GLN A 130 -6.08 9.35 -9.34
N ILE A 131 -5.66 9.20 -8.07
CA ILE A 131 -4.65 10.07 -7.45
C ILE A 131 -3.28 9.88 -8.12
N SER A 132 -2.93 8.64 -8.48
CA SER A 132 -1.64 8.32 -9.06
C SER A 132 -1.57 8.61 -10.57
N GLU A 133 -2.69 8.98 -11.20
CA GLU A 133 -2.82 9.22 -12.66
C GLU A 133 -2.11 8.13 -13.49
N ILE A 134 -2.11 6.87 -13.02
CA ILE A 134 -1.39 5.78 -13.68
C ILE A 134 -2.14 5.47 -14.96
N ASP A 135 -1.52 5.82 -16.09
CA ASP A 135 -1.93 5.31 -17.37
C ASP A 135 -1.48 3.84 -17.45
N LEU A 136 -2.40 2.91 -17.17
CA LEU A 136 -2.12 1.45 -17.22
C LEU A 136 -1.62 1.02 -18.60
N TYR A 137 -2.11 1.67 -19.65
CA TYR A 137 -1.73 1.35 -21.01
C TYR A 137 -0.29 1.79 -21.27
N LYS A 138 0.04 3.01 -20.87
CA LYS A 138 1.42 3.51 -20.92
C LYS A 138 2.35 2.69 -20.03
N ALA A 139 1.93 2.37 -18.81
CA ALA A 139 2.70 1.54 -17.89
C ALA A 139 2.90 0.11 -18.42
N ALA A 140 1.96 -0.48 -19.16
CA ALA A 140 2.16 -1.80 -19.75
C ALA A 140 3.04 -1.75 -21.02
N ASN A 141 2.86 -0.72 -21.85
CA ASN A 141 3.53 -0.63 -23.14
C ASN A 141 4.91 0.02 -23.10
N GLU A 142 5.15 0.99 -22.22
CA GLU A 142 6.43 1.71 -22.10
C GLU A 142 7.32 1.15 -20.98
N LEU A 143 6.82 0.22 -20.15
CA LEU A 143 7.64 -0.47 -19.15
C LEU A 143 8.83 -1.24 -19.76
N PRO A 144 8.69 -1.96 -20.90
CA PRO A 144 9.84 -2.56 -21.58
C PRO A 144 10.92 -1.54 -21.96
N ASP A 145 10.53 -0.32 -22.32
CA ASP A 145 11.47 0.75 -22.69
C ASP A 145 12.12 1.40 -21.46
N ALA A 146 11.38 1.48 -20.35
CA ALA A 146 11.86 2.01 -19.07
C ALA A 146 12.68 0.97 -18.24
N TRP A 147 12.58 -0.31 -18.56
CA TRP A 147 13.24 -1.39 -17.80
C TRP A 147 14.78 -1.41 -17.89
N PRO A 148 15.41 -1.20 -19.07
CA PRO A 148 16.87 -1.18 -19.20
C PRO A 148 17.57 -0.14 -18.31
N PRO A 149 17.13 1.13 -18.22
CA PRO A 149 17.76 2.08 -17.29
C PRO A 149 17.42 1.77 -15.82
N LEU A 150 16.19 1.32 -15.51
CA LEU A 150 15.78 0.99 -14.15
C LEU A 150 16.59 -0.18 -13.57
N SER A 151 16.85 -1.22 -14.38
CA SER A 151 17.63 -2.39 -13.98
C SER A 151 19.07 -2.04 -13.63
N ARG A 152 19.69 -1.06 -14.30
CA ARG A 152 21.05 -0.57 -13.97
C ARG A 152 21.14 0.15 -12.63
N VAL A 153 20.06 0.79 -12.18
CA VAL A 153 20.00 1.50 -10.88
C VAL A 153 19.68 0.53 -9.75
N LEU A 154 18.75 -0.41 -9.98
CA LEU A 154 18.38 -1.43 -9.00
C LEU A 154 19.45 -2.53 -8.87
N TRP A 155 20.37 -2.64 -9.84
CA TRP A 155 21.37 -3.70 -9.92
C TRP A 155 22.61 -3.21 -10.68
N PRO A 156 23.76 -3.06 -9.99
CA PRO A 156 24.90 -3.91 -10.37
C PRO A 156 25.60 -4.41 -9.11
N TRP A 157 25.33 -5.67 -8.75
CA TRP A 157 25.86 -6.28 -7.53
C TRP A 157 27.34 -6.63 -7.71
N GLU A 158 27.84 -6.52 -8.94
CA GLU A 158 29.25 -6.52 -9.27
C GLU A 158 29.98 -5.28 -8.71
N ALA A 159 29.33 -4.11 -8.61
CA ALA A 159 29.93 -2.91 -7.99
C ALA A 159 29.79 -2.89 -6.46
N ALA A 160 28.96 -3.77 -5.90
CA ALA A 160 28.81 -3.95 -4.45
C ALA A 160 29.81 -4.96 -3.88
N ILE A 161 30.56 -5.67 -4.73
CA ILE A 161 31.58 -6.65 -4.33
C ILE A 161 32.94 -6.03 -4.59
N ASP A 162 33.60 -5.61 -3.52
CA ASP A 162 35.01 -5.26 -3.57
C ASP A 162 35.81 -6.55 -3.78
N ARG A 163 36.61 -6.61 -4.84
CA ARG A 163 37.51 -7.75 -5.11
C ARG A 163 38.91 -7.31 -4.77
N GLU A 164 39.61 -8.11 -3.98
CA GLU A 164 41.04 -7.88 -3.73
C GLU A 164 41.75 -7.83 -5.09
N PRO A 165 42.45 -6.72 -5.41
CA PRO A 165 43.17 -6.62 -6.66
C PRO A 165 44.29 -7.66 -6.66
N GLU A 166 44.43 -8.36 -7.79
CA GLU A 166 45.56 -9.26 -8.01
C GLU A 166 46.80 -8.39 -8.27
N GLU A 167 47.52 -8.06 -7.19
CA GLU A 167 48.75 -7.28 -7.25
C GLU A 167 49.89 -8.14 -7.83
N SER A 168 50.13 -7.99 -9.13
CA SER A 168 51.35 -8.49 -9.77
C SER A 168 52.43 -7.42 -9.65
N SER A 169 53.38 -7.63 -8.75
CA SER A 169 54.57 -6.79 -8.60
C SER A 169 55.74 -7.42 -9.36
N ALA A 170 56.38 -6.63 -10.23
CA ALA A 170 57.62 -6.99 -10.89
C ALA A 170 58.68 -5.95 -10.53
N GLY A 171 59.83 -6.41 -10.02
CA GLY A 171 60.99 -5.58 -9.75
C GLY A 171 62.06 -5.79 -10.81
N ALA A 172 62.81 -4.74 -11.12
CA ALA A 172 64.05 -4.84 -11.89
C ALA A 172 65.11 -4.02 -11.17
N ASP A 173 66.28 -4.62 -10.96
CA ASP A 173 67.41 -3.91 -10.38
C ASP A 173 67.99 -2.94 -11.42
N VAL A 174 68.13 -1.67 -11.03
CA VAL A 174 68.69 -0.62 -11.87
C VAL A 174 70.04 -0.20 -11.29
N LEU A 175 71.10 -0.30 -12.09
CA LEU A 175 72.43 0.14 -11.68
C LEU A 175 72.52 1.67 -11.71
N SER A 176 73.03 2.26 -10.62
CA SER A 176 73.31 3.70 -10.51
C SER A 176 74.62 3.87 -9.74
N PRO A 177 75.69 4.43 -10.33
CA PRO A 177 75.76 5.18 -11.61
C PRO A 177 75.61 4.33 -12.87
N CYS A 178 75.24 4.96 -13.99
CA CYS A 178 75.13 4.30 -15.30
C CYS A 178 76.52 4.15 -15.93
N ASP A 179 77.14 2.97 -15.79
CA ASP A 179 78.36 2.60 -16.51
C ASP A 179 78.00 1.82 -17.80
N ASP A 180 78.91 1.78 -18.80
CA ASP A 180 78.68 1.15 -20.12
C ASP A 180 78.57 -0.40 -20.09
N GLU A 181 78.76 -1.00 -18.92
CA GLU A 181 78.76 -2.46 -18.74
C GLU A 181 77.39 -2.91 -18.18
N PRO A 182 76.68 -3.85 -18.84
CA PRO A 182 75.34 -4.23 -18.42
C PRO A 182 75.37 -4.94 -17.06
N PRO A 183 74.30 -4.78 -16.23
CA PRO A 183 74.19 -5.51 -14.99
C PRO A 183 74.24 -7.03 -15.24
N PRO A 184 74.84 -7.82 -14.32
CA PRO A 184 74.80 -9.27 -14.42
C PRO A 184 73.35 -9.76 -14.41
N PRO A 185 73.03 -10.85 -15.14
CA PRO A 185 71.67 -11.39 -15.16
C PRO A 185 71.25 -11.79 -13.74
N PRO A 186 69.97 -11.61 -13.37
CA PRO A 186 69.48 -12.03 -12.07
C PRO A 186 69.69 -13.54 -11.90
N PRO A 187 69.97 -14.03 -10.67
CA PRO A 187 70.06 -15.46 -10.43
C PRO A 187 68.72 -16.12 -10.78
N GLU A 188 68.76 -17.28 -11.44
CA GLU A 188 67.55 -18.09 -11.64
C GLU A 188 66.97 -18.44 -10.26
N GLU A 189 65.78 -17.93 -9.97
CA GLU A 189 65.02 -18.32 -8.78
C GLU A 189 64.68 -19.82 -8.88
N VAL A 190 64.95 -20.58 -7.81
CA VAL A 190 64.58 -22.00 -7.67
C VAL A 190 63.18 -22.11 -7.08
#